data_AF-A0A9P0KF50-F1
#
_entry.id   AF-A0A9P0KF50-F1
#
_cell.length_a   1.000
_cell.length_b   1.000
_cell.length_c   1.000
_cell.angle_alpha   90.00
_cell.angle_beta   90.00
_cell.angle_gamma   90.00
#
_symmetry.space_group_name_H-M   'P 1'
#
loop_
_entity.id
_entity.type
_entity.pdbx_description
1 polymer ?
#
loop_
_entity_poly.entity_id
_entity_poly.type
_entity_poly.pdbx_seq_one_letter_code
_entity_poly.pdbx_strand_id
1 'polypeptide(L)'
;MKPSKLQDHLRRCDPDKTENDLKYFQTFKDKFQKRPTLARMFASTSQRNDDGLRASYNISLLIGKSEKTAYYRREVNFASR
;
A
#
# COMPACT_ATOMS: atom_id res chain seq x y z
N MET A 1 11.30 18.71 15.40
CA MET A 1 12.29 19.42 16.24
C MET A 1 11.97 20.90 16.24
N LYS A 2 12.07 21.61 17.37
CA LYS A 2 11.82 23.07 17.38
C LYS A 2 12.97 23.80 16.66
N PRO A 3 12.70 24.84 15.83
CA PRO A 3 13.75 25.56 15.10
C PRO A 3 14.84 26.14 16.01
N SER A 4 14.45 26.66 17.17
CA SER A 4 15.37 27.24 18.16
C SER A 4 16.37 26.23 18.77
N LYS A 5 16.14 24.93 18.61
CA LYS A 5 17.04 23.87 19.12
C LYS A 5 17.87 23.22 18.01
N LEU A 6 17.73 23.68 16.76
CA LEU A 6 18.40 23.08 15.60
C LEU A 6 19.90 23.27 15.64
N GLN A 7 20.38 24.48 15.88
CA GLN A 7 21.81 24.73 15.99
C GLN A 7 22.46 23.94 17.13
N ASP A 8 21.88 23.93 18.33
CA ASP A 8 22.45 23.19 19.46
C ASP A 8 22.51 21.69 19.21
N HIS A 9 21.49 21.13 18.58
CA HIS A 9 21.48 19.71 18.21
C HIS A 9 22.55 19.39 17.17
N LEU A 10 22.69 20.23 16.14
CA LEU A 10 23.74 20.07 15.13
C LEU A 10 25.13 20.22 15.77
N ARG A 11 25.36 21.21 16.64
CA ARG A 11 26.64 21.37 17.36
C ARG A 11 27.00 20.13 18.18
N ARG A 12 26.00 19.42 18.72
CA ARG A 12 26.21 18.23 19.54
C ARG A 12 26.35 16.94 18.73
N CYS A 13 25.60 16.80 17.64
CA CYS A 13 25.46 15.54 16.91
C CYS A 13 26.20 15.54 15.57
N ASP A 14 26.39 16.69 14.94
CA ASP A 14 27.00 16.88 13.62
C ASP A 14 27.64 18.28 13.52
N PRO A 15 28.76 18.55 14.22
CA PRO A 15 29.35 19.88 14.33
C PRO A 15 29.68 20.49 12.97
N ASP A 16 30.15 19.67 12.03
CA ASP A 16 30.52 20.07 10.67
C ASP A 16 29.33 20.59 9.84
N LYS A 17 28.10 20.28 10.27
CA LYS A 17 26.87 20.66 9.56
C LYS A 17 26.22 21.92 10.12
N THR A 18 26.84 22.58 11.09
CA THR A 18 26.28 23.74 11.78
C THR A 18 26.26 25.02 10.94
N GLU A 19 27.18 25.14 9.97
CA GLU A 19 27.26 26.25 9.03
C GLU A 19 26.52 26.01 7.70
N ASN A 20 25.87 24.85 7.55
CA ASN A 20 25.14 24.55 6.33
C ASN A 20 23.95 25.51 6.13
N ASP A 21 23.71 25.87 4.87
CA ASP A 21 22.66 26.80 4.49
C ASP A 21 21.26 26.15 4.51
N LEU A 22 20.22 26.98 4.40
CA LEU A 22 18.83 26.49 4.35
C LEU A 22 18.59 25.52 3.19
N LYS A 23 19.31 25.69 2.07
CA LYS A 23 19.19 24.85 0.88
C LYS A 23 19.65 23.42 1.14
N TYR A 24 20.71 23.25 1.94
CA TYR A 24 21.15 21.95 2.42
C TYR A 24 20.02 21.21 3.15
N PHE A 25 19.37 21.86 4.11
CA PHE A 25 18.29 21.24 4.90
C PHE A 25 17.05 20.94 4.08
N GLN A 26 16.71 21.80 3.11
CA GLN A 26 15.62 21.52 2.18
C GLN A 26 15.91 20.28 1.34
N THR A 27 17.12 20.19 0.77
CA THR A 27 17.55 19.02 -0.01
C THR A 27 17.57 17.75 0.85
N PHE A 28 18.01 17.87 2.11
CA PHE A 28 18.03 16.75 3.05
C PHE A 28 16.63 16.25 3.39
N LYS A 29 15.69 17.18 3.65
CA LYS A 29 14.27 16.85 3.87
C LYS A 29 13.69 16.10 2.68
N ASP A 30 13.95 16.55 1.46
CA ASP A 30 13.42 15.92 0.25
C ASP A 30 13.99 14.51 0.05
N LYS A 31 15.29 14.31 0.30
CA LYS A 31 15.92 12.99 0.30
C LYS A 31 15.31 12.07 1.35
N PHE A 32 15.08 12.59 2.56
CA PHE A 32 14.49 11.82 3.65
C PHE A 32 13.05 11.39 3.34
N GLN A 33 12.23 12.28 2.80
CA GLN A 33 10.84 11.98 2.41
C GLN A 33 10.74 10.96 1.27
N LYS A 34 11.66 10.99 0.30
CA LYS A 34 11.67 10.05 -0.82
C LYS A 34 12.13 8.65 -0.41
N ARG A 35 12.86 8.53 0.71
CA ARG A 35 13.43 7.28 1.19
C ARG A 35 12.32 6.23 1.39
N PRO A 36 12.48 5.01 0.84
CA PRO A 36 11.54 3.93 1.13
C PRO A 36 11.57 3.60 2.63
N THR A 37 10.40 3.67 3.26
CA THR A 37 10.21 3.28 4.66
C THR A 37 9.71 1.85 4.73
N LEU A 38 9.97 1.17 5.86
CA LEU A 38 9.47 -0.18 6.11
C LEU A 38 7.94 -0.24 5.92
N ALA A 39 7.21 0.75 6.46
CA ALA A 39 5.77 0.86 6.28
C ALA A 39 5.36 0.92 4.79
N ARG A 40 6.09 1.68 3.96
CA ARG A 40 5.83 1.77 2.51
C ARG A 40 6.12 0.45 1.80
N MET A 41 7.13 -0.31 2.25
CA MET A 41 7.44 -1.64 1.71
C MET A 41 6.36 -2.67 2.06
N PHE A 42 5.78 -2.61 3.26
CA PHE A 42 4.65 -3.47 3.64
C PHE A 42 3.33 -3.05 2.99
N ALA A 43 3.11 -1.75 2.75
CA ALA A 43 1.92 -1.27 2.05
C ALA A 43 1.86 -1.80 0.61
N SER A 44 3.00 -1.86 -0.10
CA SER A 44 3.03 -2.39 -1.47
C SER A 44 2.81 -3.90 -1.55
N THR A 45 3.15 -4.67 -0.50
CA THR A 45 2.81 -6.09 -0.43
C THR A 45 1.37 -6.32 0.01
N SER A 46 0.81 -5.47 0.90
CA SER A 46 -0.61 -5.51 1.28
C SER A 46 -1.53 -5.32 0.07
N GLN A 47 -1.20 -4.38 -0.83
CA GLN A 47 -1.98 -4.13 -2.04
C GLN A 47 -2.08 -5.37 -2.96
N ARG A 48 -1.05 -6.24 -2.96
CA ARG A 48 -1.10 -7.51 -3.72
C ARG A 48 -2.02 -8.56 -3.11
N ASN A 49 -2.26 -8.51 -1.80
CA ASN A 49 -3.14 -9.46 -1.12
C ASN A 49 -4.62 -9.18 -1.40
N ASP A 50 -4.99 -7.92 -1.61
CA ASP A 50 -6.36 -7.52 -1.97
C ASP A 50 -6.79 -8.08 -3.33
N ASP A 51 -5.87 -8.15 -4.29
CA ASP A 51 -6.12 -8.72 -5.61
C ASP A 51 -6.48 -10.22 -5.55
N GLY A 52 -5.80 -10.97 -4.67
CA GLY A 52 -6.06 -12.41 -4.47
C GLY A 52 -7.43 -12.67 -3.86
N LEU A 53 -7.82 -11.89 -2.84
CA LEU A 53 -9.14 -11.98 -2.21
C LEU A 53 -10.25 -11.59 -3.18
N ARG A 54 -10.02 -10.54 -3.98
CA ARG A 54 -10.98 -10.12 -5.01
C ARG A 54 -11.13 -11.17 -6.11
N ALA A 55 -10.03 -11.77 -6.55
CA ALA A 55 -10.04 -12.83 -7.55
C ALA A 55 -10.77 -14.09 -7.05
N SER A 56 -10.48 -14.54 -5.83
CA SER A 56 -11.13 -15.73 -5.25
C SER A 56 -12.64 -15.50 -5.06
N TYR A 57 -13.05 -14.33 -4.56
CA TYR A 57 -14.45 -13.94 -4.48
C TYR A 57 -15.15 -13.97 -5.85
N ASN A 58 -14.52 -13.42 -6.89
CA ASN A 58 -15.08 -13.43 -8.24
C ASN A 58 -15.24 -14.85 -8.80
N ILE A 59 -14.27 -15.74 -8.55
CA ILE A 59 -14.36 -17.15 -8.96
C ILE A 59 -15.52 -17.84 -8.22
N SER A 60 -15.60 -17.70 -6.90
CA SER A 60 -16.70 -18.27 -6.10
C SER A 60 -18.07 -17.76 -6.56
N LEU A 61 -18.17 -16.48 -6.91
CA LEU A 61 -19.41 -15.88 -7.42
C LEU A 61 -19.82 -16.48 -8.79
N LEU A 62 -18.86 -16.71 -9.69
CA LEU A 62 -19.11 -17.33 -10.99
C LEU A 62 -19.59 -18.78 -10.83
N ILE A 63 -18.97 -19.53 -9.91
CA ILE A 63 -19.38 -20.92 -9.59
C ILE A 63 -20.80 -20.93 -9.01
N GLY A 64 -21.10 -20.12 -7.99
CA GLY A 64 -22.45 -20.08 -7.40
C GLY A 64 -23.54 -19.66 -8.39
N LYS A 65 -23.22 -18.76 -9.34
CA LYS A 65 -24.14 -18.39 -10.43
C LYS A 65 -24.35 -19.53 -11.43
N SER A 66 -23.29 -20.24 -11.81
CA SER A 66 -23.38 -21.33 -12.78
C SER A 66 -24.18 -22.51 -12.22
N GLU A 67 -24.06 -22.81 -10.93
CA GLU A 67 -24.85 -23.83 -10.24
C GLU A 67 -26.35 -23.50 -10.25
N LYS A 68 -26.71 -22.24 -10.02
CA LYS A 68 -28.10 -21.77 -10.13
C LYS A 68 -28.64 -21.97 -11.55
N THR A 69 -27.86 -21.63 -12.57
CA THR A 69 -28.27 -21.84 -13.97
C THR A 69 -28.33 -23.32 -14.38
N ALA A 70 -27.46 -24.16 -13.82
CA ALA A 70 -27.46 -25.60 -14.07
C ALA A 70 -28.67 -26.29 -13.43
N TYR A 71 -29.09 -25.83 -12.24
CA TYR A 71 -30.33 -26.27 -11.58
C TYR A 71 -31.56 -25.99 -12.45
N TYR A 72 -31.79 -24.73 -12.83
CA TYR A 72 -32.94 -24.36 -13.68
C TYR A 72 -32.90 -25.02 -15.07
N ARG A 73 -31.70 -25.19 -15.66
CA ARG A 73 -31.55 -25.89 -16.94
C ARG A 73 -31.92 -27.37 -16.84
N ARG A 74 -31.66 -28.05 -15.71
CA ARG A 74 -32.09 -29.44 -15.52
C ARG A 74 -33.60 -29.55 -15.31
N GLU A 75 -34.21 -28.66 -14.55
CA GLU A 75 -35.67 -28.68 -14.31
C GLU A 75 -36.47 -28.43 -15.58
N VAL A 76 -36.08 -27.47 -16.43
CA VAL A 76 -36.76 -27.21 -17.72
C VAL A 76 -36.67 -28.42 -18.67
N ASN A 77 -35.54 -29.13 -18.67
CA ASN A 77 -35.38 -30.35 -19.48
C ASN A 77 -36.15 -31.56 -18.93
N PHE A 78 -36.38 -31.62 -17.61
CA PHE A 78 -37.21 -32.66 -16.98
C PHE A 78 -38.70 -32.41 -17.24
N ALA A 79 -39.16 -31.16 -17.19
CA ALA A 79 -40.56 -30.78 -17.45
C ALA A 79 -40.97 -30.85 -18.94
N SER A 80 -40.00 -31.04 -19.86
CA SER A 80 -40.23 -31.10 -21.31
C SER A 80 -40.24 -32.53 -21.89
N ARG A 81 -40.23 -33.56 -21.02
CA ARG A 81 -40.39 -34.98 -21.39
C ARG A 81 -41.71 -35.50 -20.84
#